data_AF-A0A7R6VL58-F1
#
_entry.id   AF-A0A7R6VL58-F1
#
_cell.length_a   1.000
_cell.length_b   1.000
_cell.length_c   1.000
_cell.angle_alpha   90.00
_cell.angle_beta   90.00
_cell.angle_gamma   90.00
#
_symmetry.space_group_name_H-M   'P 1'
#
loop_
_entity.id
_entity.type
_entity.pdbx_description
1 polymer ?
#
loop_
_entity_poly.entity_id
_entity_poly.type
_entity_poly.pdbx_seq_one_letter_code
_entity_poly.pdbx_strand_id
1 'polypeptide(L)' 'MKCTVCRRGELFYLFGWGLMVTAFNSFTVGCVELSTTGAYSLLIAGVVVMIYGAYIKSKAKEG' A
#
# COMPACT_ATOMS: atom_id res chain seq x y z
N MET A 1 15.45 -20.37 4.95
CA MET A 1 15.01 -19.42 3.91
C MET A 1 13.77 -18.67 4.38
N LYS A 2 13.90 -17.49 5.01
CA LYS A 2 12.74 -16.69 5.50
C LYS A 2 12.71 -15.24 4.99
N CYS A 3 13.81 -14.74 4.43
CA CYS A 3 13.92 -13.36 3.96
C CYS A 3 13.11 -13.05 2.71
N THR A 4 12.94 -13.99 1.77
CA THR A 4 12.27 -13.70 0.48
C THR A 4 10.78 -13.39 0.65
N VAL A 5 10.08 -14.12 1.52
CA VAL A 5 8.66 -13.88 1.83
C VAL A 5 8.49 -12.59 2.66
N CYS A 6 9.39 -12.35 3.61
CA CYS A 6 9.42 -11.12 4.40
C CYS A 6 9.65 -9.88 3.52
N ARG A 7 10.64 -9.93 2.60
CA ARG A 7 10.89 -8.89 1.58
C ARG A 7 9.68 -8.68 0.68
N ARG A 8 8.97 -9.75 0.32
CA ARG A 8 7.76 -9.64 -0.51
C ARG A 8 6.62 -8.95 0.23
N GLY A 9 6.39 -9.28 1.50
CA GLY A 9 5.41 -8.58 2.34
C GLY A 9 5.76 -7.10 2.57
N GLU A 10 7.05 -6.80 2.74
CA GLU A 10 7.56 -5.43 2.82
C GLU A 10 7.38 -4.66 1.51
N LEU A 11 7.58 -5.31 0.37
CA LEU A 11 7.34 -4.71 -0.96
C LEU A 11 5.87 -4.32 -1.13
N PHE A 12 4.93 -5.20 -0.75
CA PHE A 12 3.50 -4.89 -0.78
C PHE A 12 3.15 -3.76 0.19
N TYR A 13 3.72 -3.77 1.40
CA TYR A 13 3.50 -2.69 2.37
C TYR A 13 3.95 -1.33 1.82
N LEU A 14 5.15 -1.26 1.24
CA LEU A 14 5.68 -0.04 0.61
C LEU A 14 4.84 0.40 -0.60
N PHE A 15 4.35 -0.54 -1.41
CA PHE A 15 3.48 -0.24 -2.54
C PHE A 15 2.14 0.36 -2.07
N GLY A 16 1.51 -0.24 -1.06
CA GLY A 16 0.27 0.29 -0.49
C GLY A 16 0.44 1.67 0.12
N TRP A 17 1.58 1.94 0.77
CA TRP A 17 1.93 3.27 1.25
C TRP A 17 2.07 4.29 0.12
N GLY A 18 2.75 3.93 -0.98
CA GLY A 18 2.88 4.80 -2.16
C GLY A 18 1.54 5.16 -2.82
N LEU A 19 0.60 4.22 -2.88
CA LEU A 19 -0.76 4.49 -3.36
C LEU A 19 -1.50 5.50 -2.48
N MET A 20 -1.36 5.39 -1.16
CA MET A 20 -1.95 6.35 -0.23
C MET A 20 -1.31 7.74 -0.36
N VAL A 21 0.02 7.83 -0.47
CA VAL A 21 0.71 9.12 -0.66
C VAL A 21 0.27 9.78 -1.97
N THR A 22 0.08 9.02 -3.04
CA THR A 22 -0.42 9.52 -4.33
C THR A 22 -1.85 10.05 -4.19
N ALA A 23 -2.72 9.29 -3.52
CA ALA A 23 -4.09 9.73 -3.22
C ALA A 23 -4.10 11.02 -2.40
N PHE A 24 -3.31 11.08 -1.32
CA PHE A 24 -3.18 12.28 -0.47
C PHE A 24 -2.66 13.49 -1.24
N ASN A 25 -1.65 13.31 -2.10
CA ASN A 25 -1.15 14.40 -2.94
C ASN A 25 -2.21 14.92 -3.92
N SER A 26 -3.09 14.06 -4.45
CA SER A 26 -4.20 14.52 -5.28
C SER A 26 -5.19 15.39 -4.49
N PHE A 27 -5.39 15.10 -3.19
CA PHE A 27 -6.25 15.90 -2.32
C PHE A 27 -5.62 17.23 -1.87
N THR A 28 -4.29 17.29 -1.70
CA THR A 28 -3.60 18.44 -1.09
C THR A 28 -2.86 19.33 -2.06
N VAL A 29 -2.22 18.77 -3.09
CA VAL A 29 -1.26 19.49 -3.93
C VAL A 29 -1.88 19.91 -5.27
N GLY A 30 -3.01 19.32 -5.67
CA GLY A 30 -3.74 19.69 -6.89
C GLY A 30 -2.98 19.45 -8.21
N CYS A 31 -1.72 19.02 -8.17
CA CYS A 31 -0.90 18.72 -9.35
C CYS A 31 -1.30 17.42 -10.07
N VAL A 32 -2.18 16.61 -9.47
CA VAL A 32 -2.69 15.38 -10.08
C VAL A 32 -4.19 15.57 -10.31
N GLU A 33 -4.59 15.68 -11.59
CA GLU A 33 -6.01 15.70 -12.01
C GLU A 33 -6.64 14.32 -11.80
N LEU A 34 -6.79 13.92 -10.55
CA LEU A 34 -7.49 12.71 -10.18
C LEU A 34 -8.89 13.10 -9.70
N SER A 35 -9.91 12.44 -10.24
CA SER A 35 -11.26 12.60 -9.71
C SER A 35 -11.27 12.21 -8.23
N THR A 36 -12.07 12.90 -7.42
CA THR A 36 -12.20 12.62 -5.98
C THR A 36 -12.49 11.14 -5.72
N THR A 37 -13.30 10.52 -6.57
CA THR A 37 -13.59 9.08 -6.56
C THR A 37 -12.34 8.23 -6.83
N GLY A 38 -11.49 8.61 -7.78
CA GLY A 38 -10.20 7.95 -8.05
C GLY A 38 -9.20 8.09 -6.90
N ALA A 39 -9.20 9.23 -6.21
CA ALA A 39 -8.36 9.45 -5.05
C ALA A 39 -8.79 8.56 -3.87
N TYR A 40 -10.09 8.47 -3.60
CA TYR A 40 -10.63 7.56 -2.58
C TYR A 40 -10.37 6.09 -2.91
N SER A 41 -10.49 5.69 -4.18
CA SER A 41 -10.24 4.30 -4.58
C SER A 41 -8.76 3.92 -4.42
N LEU A 42 -7.82 4.83 -4.75
CA LEU A 42 -6.39 4.64 -4.47
C LEU A 42 -6.10 4.54 -2.97
N LEU A 43 -6.78 5.33 -2.16
CA LEU A 43 -6.59 5.33 -0.71
C LEU A 43 -7.07 4.01 -0.10
N ILE A 44 -8.24 3.51 -0.51
CA ILE A 44 -8.78 2.21 -0.09
C ILE A 44 -7.87 1.07 -0.58
N ALA A 45 -7.46 1.10 -1.86
CA ALA A 45 -6.57 0.10 -2.43
C ALA A 45 -5.23 0.06 -1.68
N GLY A 46 -4.67 1.21 -1.35
CA GLY A 46 -3.43 1.31 -0.56
C GLY A 46 -3.55 0.64 0.81
N VAL A 47 -4.65 0.90 1.54
CA VAL A 47 -4.92 0.26 2.84
C VAL A 47 -5.03 -1.26 2.72
N VAL A 48 -5.80 -1.76 1.75
CA VAL A 48 -5.99 -3.20 1.52
C VAL A 48 -4.65 -3.89 1.22
N VAL A 49 -3.83 -3.29 0.36
CA VAL A 49 -2.52 -3.83 -0.01
C VAL A 49 -1.57 -3.84 1.20
N MET A 50 -1.57 -2.80 2.04
CA MET A 50 -0.75 -2.79 3.26
C MET A 50 -1.15 -3.88 4.26
N ILE A 51 -2.46 -4.09 4.45
CA ILE A 51 -2.98 -5.16 5.31
C ILE A 51 -2.52 -6.52 4.78
N TYR A 52 -2.60 -6.73 3.46
CA TYR A 52 -2.13 -7.95 2.82
C TYR A 52 -0.61 -8.16 2.99
N GLY A 53 0.20 -7.11 2.80
CA GLY A 53 1.65 -7.16 3.02
C GLY A 53 2.01 -7.49 4.47
N ALA A 54 1.30 -6.89 5.44
CA ALA A 54 1.45 -7.18 6.86
C ALA A 54 1.06 -8.63 7.19
N TYR A 55 -0.02 -9.15 6.61
CA TYR A 55 -0.46 -10.54 6.78
C TYR A 55 0.61 -11.53 6.29
N ILE A 56 1.16 -11.32 5.10
CA ILE A 56 2.26 -12.14 4.56
C ILE A 56 3.47 -12.10 5.51
N LYS A 57 3.83 -10.92 5.99
CA LYS A 57 4.96 -10.72 6.90
C LYS A 57 4.76 -11.45 8.24
N SER A 58 3.54 -11.44 8.78
CA SER A 58 3.19 -12.15 10.02
C SER A 58 3.26 -13.67 9.83
N LYS A 59 2.72 -14.20 8.72
CA LYS A 59 2.80 -15.64 8.41
C LYS A 59 4.23 -16.14 8.19
N ALA A 60 5.12 -15.31 7.64
CA ALA A 60 6.53 -15.65 7.47
C ALA A 60 7.33 -15.75 8.79
N LYS A 61 6.80 -15.23 9.90
CA LYS A 61 7.43 -15.37 11.23
C LYS A 61 7.00 -16.63 11.98
N GLU A 62 5.86 -17.24 11.62
CA GLU A 62 5.28 -18.40 12.31
C GLU A 62 5.85 -19.76 11.85
N GLY A 63 6.49 -19.83 10.67
CA GLY A 63 7.21 -21.02 10.16
C GLY A 63 8.71 -20.83 10.21
#